data_AF-A0A152A1A9-F1
#
_entry.id   AF-A0A152A1A9-F1
#
_cell.length_a   1.000
_cell.length_b   1.000
_cell.length_c   1.000
_cell.angle_alpha   90.00
_cell.angle_beta   90.00
_cell.angle_gamma   90.00
#
_symmetry.space_group_name_H-M   'P 1'
#
loop_
_entity.id
_entity.type
_entity.pdbx_description
1 polymer ?
#
loop_
_entity_poly.entity_id
_entity_poly.type
_entity_poly.pdbx_seq_one_letter_code
_entity_poly.pdbx_strand_id
1 'polypeptide(L)'
;MNSLIRRVEKIQKECVDVQDKSKQLQQDGNSGKFTLLRRKIGIDIKSVKELIKERDESEEVMAGSVRTVELSHHIRSKIMEVKTDTGKLERMHQKSQDRYTKKNKEDAEKSKKLELHKEEVDLAKAHIQELELKNKKRGSDVSAFIPITTSNAGTIPVLPDIDRDDFRELHKNDQIIDDYLGKISDGLQVTANIANEMNKTATRQGIMMDNLTTKTDKLEIKLENMNVRLTKMIKDIRKADRFLIDVVLICVLLGIGGFIYTLVKK
;
A
#
# COMPACT_ATOMS: atom_id res chain seq x y z
N MET A 1 33.09 3.80 10.33
CA MET A 1 32.32 2.70 10.96
C MET A 1 31.00 3.17 11.61
N ASN A 2 31.00 4.24 12.42
CA ASN A 2 29.80 4.67 13.16
C ASN A 2 28.62 5.20 12.32
N SER A 3 28.82 5.68 11.10
CA SER A 3 27.72 6.18 10.25
C SER A 3 26.90 5.07 9.60
N LEU A 4 27.53 3.95 9.25
CA LEU A 4 26.83 2.77 8.74
C LEU A 4 26.05 2.08 9.85
N ILE A 5 26.64 1.95 11.04
CA ILE A 5 25.95 1.39 12.21
C ILE A 5 24.71 2.22 12.55
N ARG A 6 24.80 3.56 12.56
CA ARG A 6 23.63 4.43 12.77
C ARG A 6 22.58 4.34 11.67
N ARG A 7 22.99 4.15 10.40
CA ARG A 7 22.04 3.93 9.29
C ARG A 7 21.36 2.57 9.40
N VAL A 8 22.10 1.53 9.75
CA VAL A 8 21.56 0.18 9.96
C VAL A 8 20.66 0.17 11.20
N GLU A 9 21.02 0.82 12.29
CA GLU A 9 20.15 1.02 13.45
C GLU A 9 18.90 1.81 13.10
N LYS A 10 18.99 2.83 12.24
CA LYS A 10 17.83 3.58 11.76
C LYS A 10 16.92 2.72 10.87
N ILE A 11 17.50 1.93 9.96
CA ILE A 11 16.77 0.99 9.10
C ILE A 11 16.15 -0.12 9.96
N GLN A 12 16.88 -0.69 10.91
CA GLN A 12 16.40 -1.69 11.86
C GLN A 12 15.30 -1.12 12.76
N LYS A 13 15.45 0.11 13.24
CA LYS A 13 14.40 0.83 13.97
C LYS A 13 13.19 1.11 13.09
N GLU A 14 13.35 1.28 11.78
CA GLU A 14 12.26 1.39 10.81
C GLU A 14 11.62 0.02 10.49
N CYS A 15 12.38 -1.08 10.56
CA CYS A 15 12.01 -2.44 10.12
C CYS A 15 11.66 -3.46 11.24
N VAL A 16 11.86 -3.16 12.53
CA VAL A 16 11.57 -4.10 13.64
C VAL A 16 10.09 -4.06 14.09
N ASP A 17 9.69 -5.27 14.52
CA ASP A 17 8.42 -5.93 14.84
C ASP A 17 7.08 -5.21 14.99
N VAL A 18 6.04 -5.97 14.62
CA VAL A 18 4.68 -5.55 14.26
C VAL A 18 3.79 -5.22 15.47
N GLN A 19 4.03 -5.84 16.63
CA GLN A 19 3.14 -5.69 17.80
C GLN A 19 3.47 -4.47 18.69
N ASP A 20 4.74 -4.11 18.86
CA ASP A 20 5.15 -3.01 19.75
C ASP A 20 4.90 -1.62 19.14
N LYS A 21 4.86 -1.51 17.81
CA LYS A 21 4.70 -0.22 17.12
C LYS A 21 3.28 0.29 17.01
N SER A 22 2.25 -0.56 17.08
CA SER A 22 0.86 -0.08 17.08
C SER A 22 0.60 0.88 18.25
N LYS A 23 1.23 0.62 19.40
CA LYS A 23 1.18 1.47 20.60
C LYS A 23 2.12 2.68 20.51
N GLN A 24 3.34 2.53 19.96
CA GLN A 24 4.29 3.65 19.81
C GLN A 24 3.89 4.66 18.71
N LEU A 25 3.17 4.23 17.67
CA LEU A 25 2.73 5.08 16.56
C LEU A 25 1.69 6.14 16.96
N GLN A 26 1.00 5.95 18.09
CA GLN A 26 0.13 6.98 18.67
C GLN A 26 0.91 8.02 19.48
N GLN A 27 2.17 7.75 19.88
CA GLN A 27 3.01 8.65 20.65
C GLN A 27 3.88 9.57 19.78
N ASP A 28 4.39 9.10 18.63
CA ASP A 28 5.21 9.91 17.73
C ASP A 28 4.32 10.69 16.74
N GLY A 29 3.81 11.85 17.18
CA GLY A 29 2.96 12.78 16.41
C GLY A 29 3.58 13.43 15.16
N ASN A 30 4.54 12.79 14.48
CA ASN A 30 5.24 13.35 13.32
C ASN A 30 5.48 12.37 12.15
N SER A 31 4.94 11.14 12.16
CA SER A 31 4.98 10.30 10.95
C SER A 31 3.85 10.66 10.00
N GLY A 32 4.19 11.22 8.83
CA GLY A 32 3.21 11.64 7.84
C GLY A 32 2.34 10.48 7.37
N LYS A 33 1.07 10.75 7.03
CA LYS A 33 0.10 9.75 6.56
C LYS A 33 0.64 8.85 5.43
N PHE A 34 1.49 9.41 4.57
CA PHE A 34 2.17 8.70 3.50
C PHE A 34 3.09 7.59 4.04
N THR A 35 3.91 7.90 5.05
CA THR A 35 4.85 6.96 5.67
C THR A 35 4.12 5.82 6.39
N LEU A 36 3.00 6.12 7.03
CA LEU A 36 2.15 5.12 7.69
C LEU A 36 1.55 4.14 6.68
N LEU A 37 0.98 4.66 5.60
CA LEU A 37 0.39 3.84 4.55
C LEU A 37 1.45 2.99 3.83
N ARG A 38 2.62 3.57 3.52
CA ARG A 38 3.77 2.85 2.98
C ARG A 38 4.18 1.67 3.87
N ARG A 39 4.28 1.90 5.18
CA ARG A 39 4.64 0.83 6.13
C ARG A 39 3.58 -0.27 6.15
N LYS A 40 2.29 0.10 6.15
CA LYS A 40 1.19 -0.86 6.09
C LYS A 40 1.30 -1.74 4.83
N ILE A 41 1.47 -1.12 3.66
CA ILE A 41 1.66 -1.83 2.38
C ILE A 41 2.85 -2.80 2.46
N GLY A 42 3.96 -2.39 3.07
CA GLY A 42 5.12 -3.25 3.26
C GLY A 42 4.83 -4.49 4.12
N ILE A 43 4.04 -4.33 5.19
CA ILE A 43 3.60 -5.44 6.06
C ILE A 43 2.67 -6.37 5.29
N ASP A 44 1.69 -5.81 4.58
CA ASP A 44 0.72 -6.59 3.83
C ASP A 44 1.40 -7.38 2.68
N ILE A 45 2.39 -6.80 1.99
CA ILE A 45 3.22 -7.50 0.99
C ILE A 45 3.98 -8.68 1.62
N LYS A 46 4.56 -8.48 2.81
CA LYS A 46 5.28 -9.56 3.51
C LYS A 46 4.33 -10.70 3.89
N SER A 47 3.15 -10.36 4.42
CA SER A 47 2.10 -11.33 4.74
C SER A 47 1.66 -12.12 3.50
N VAL A 48 1.48 -11.47 2.35
CA VAL A 48 1.17 -12.18 1.10
C VAL A 48 2.30 -13.13 0.69
N LYS A 49 3.57 -12.73 0.84
CA LYS A 49 4.72 -13.61 0.54
C LYS A 49 4.73 -14.85 1.43
N GLU A 50 4.41 -14.69 2.72
CA GLU A 50 4.30 -15.81 3.67
C GLU A 50 3.14 -16.75 3.30
N LEU A 51 1.98 -16.22 2.92
CA LEU A 51 0.84 -17.02 2.46
C LEU A 51 1.14 -17.79 1.17
N ILE A 52 1.85 -17.18 0.22
CA ILE A 52 2.31 -17.87 -0.99
C ILE A 52 3.22 -19.03 -0.63
N LYS A 53 4.16 -18.82 0.29
CA LYS A 53 5.07 -19.87 0.76
C LYS A 53 4.31 -21.01 1.43
N GLU A 54 3.39 -20.72 2.33
CA GLU A 54 2.57 -21.74 3.03
C GLU A 54 1.72 -22.54 2.04
N ARG A 55 1.18 -21.88 1.00
CA ARG A 55 0.44 -22.56 -0.06
C ARG A 55 1.35 -23.50 -0.86
N ASP A 56 2.52 -23.03 -1.26
CA ASP A 56 3.46 -23.84 -2.05
C ASP A 56 3.94 -25.05 -1.24
N GLU A 57 4.21 -24.89 0.06
CA GLU A 57 4.50 -25.98 1.00
C GLU A 57 3.31 -26.96 1.14
N SER A 58 2.09 -26.46 1.21
CA SER A 58 0.87 -27.30 1.27
C SER A 58 0.63 -28.08 -0.03
N GLU A 59 1.09 -27.55 -1.16
CA GLU A 59 0.95 -28.16 -2.47
C GLU A 59 1.96 -29.29 -2.72
N GLU A 60 3.18 -29.16 -2.18
CA GLU A 60 4.15 -30.26 -2.15
C GLU A 60 3.63 -31.48 -1.38
N VAL A 61 2.80 -31.26 -0.35
CA VAL A 61 2.21 -32.34 0.47
C VAL A 61 0.98 -32.95 -0.19
N MET A 62 0.06 -32.12 -0.69
CA MET A 62 -1.15 -32.58 -1.39
C MET A 62 -1.61 -31.55 -2.44
N ALA A 63 -1.35 -31.86 -3.70
CA ALA A 63 -1.83 -31.08 -4.82
C ALA A 63 -3.37 -31.02 -4.86
N GLY A 64 -3.93 -29.83 -5.06
CA GLY A 64 -5.38 -29.66 -5.22
C GLY A 64 -6.21 -29.80 -3.93
N SER A 65 -5.60 -29.83 -2.75
CA SER A 65 -6.35 -29.87 -1.49
C SER A 65 -7.25 -28.63 -1.30
N VAL A 66 -8.33 -28.79 -0.54
CA VAL A 66 -9.23 -27.67 -0.15
C VAL A 66 -8.43 -26.53 0.49
N ARG A 67 -7.45 -26.88 1.34
CA ARG A 67 -6.52 -25.92 1.97
C ARG A 67 -5.73 -25.12 0.93
N THR A 68 -5.23 -25.75 -0.12
CA THR A 68 -4.49 -25.07 -1.20
C THR A 68 -5.38 -24.10 -1.97
N VAL A 69 -6.67 -24.45 -2.15
CA VAL A 69 -7.67 -23.58 -2.80
C VAL A 69 -8.03 -22.39 -1.92
N GLU A 70 -8.26 -22.61 -0.62
CA GLU A 70 -8.54 -21.56 0.37
C GLU A 70 -7.38 -20.56 0.49
N LEU A 71 -6.14 -21.05 0.60
CA LEU A 71 -4.94 -20.22 0.60
C LEU A 71 -4.83 -19.42 -0.72
N SER A 72 -5.13 -20.04 -1.87
CA SER A 72 -5.14 -19.37 -3.17
C SER A 72 -6.21 -18.28 -3.27
N HIS A 73 -7.37 -18.45 -2.63
CA HIS A 73 -8.39 -17.40 -2.53
C HIS A 73 -7.92 -16.27 -1.61
N HIS A 74 -7.35 -16.60 -0.44
CA HIS A 74 -6.88 -15.63 0.53
C HIS A 74 -5.74 -14.76 -0.03
N ILE A 75 -4.77 -15.37 -0.73
CA ILE A 75 -3.70 -14.67 -1.45
C ILE A 75 -4.28 -13.68 -2.47
N ARG A 76 -5.26 -14.10 -3.28
CA ARG A 76 -5.92 -13.21 -4.26
C ARG A 76 -6.61 -12.03 -3.59
N SER A 77 -7.34 -12.27 -2.50
CA SER A 77 -8.00 -11.19 -1.73
C SER A 77 -6.96 -10.21 -1.16
N LYS A 78 -5.88 -10.72 -0.58
CA LYS A 78 -4.82 -9.89 0.01
C LYS A 78 -4.03 -9.09 -1.04
N ILE A 79 -3.74 -9.67 -2.21
CA ILE A 79 -3.12 -8.94 -3.33
C ILE A 79 -4.01 -7.76 -3.76
N MET A 80 -5.33 -7.94 -3.80
CA MET A 80 -6.28 -6.86 -4.13
C MET A 80 -6.32 -5.75 -3.07
N GLU A 81 -6.25 -6.10 -1.78
CA GLU A 81 -6.12 -5.12 -0.69
C GLU A 81 -4.84 -4.28 -0.84
N VAL A 82 -3.69 -4.93 -1.06
CA VAL A 82 -2.39 -4.28 -1.27
C VAL A 82 -2.42 -3.37 -2.50
N LYS A 83 -3.05 -3.81 -3.59
CA LYS A 83 -3.21 -3.02 -4.82
C LYS A 83 -4.05 -1.77 -4.59
N THR A 84 -5.13 -1.91 -3.82
CA THR A 84 -5.99 -0.79 -3.44
C THR A 84 -5.22 0.24 -2.62
N ASP A 85 -4.48 -0.21 -1.59
CA ASP A 85 -3.69 0.66 -0.73
C ASP A 85 -2.53 1.35 -1.47
N THR A 86 -1.88 0.64 -2.39
CA THR A 86 -0.84 1.21 -3.27
C THR A 86 -1.42 2.29 -4.19
N GLY A 87 -2.63 2.10 -4.71
CA GLY A 87 -3.35 3.14 -5.44
C GLY A 87 -3.63 4.39 -4.60
N LYS A 88 -3.88 4.24 -3.28
CA LYS A 88 -4.01 5.40 -2.37
C LYS A 88 -2.69 6.14 -2.22
N LEU A 89 -1.59 5.40 -2.07
CA LEU A 89 -0.25 5.94 -1.93
C LEU A 89 0.15 6.76 -3.18
N GLU A 90 -0.15 6.24 -4.37
CA GLU A 90 0.08 6.92 -5.64
C GLU A 90 -0.73 8.22 -5.77
N ARG A 91 -2.03 8.20 -5.46
CA ARG A 91 -2.86 9.42 -5.47
C ARG A 91 -2.34 10.49 -4.51
N MET A 92 -1.82 10.08 -3.34
CA MET A 92 -1.20 11.00 -2.38
C MET A 92 0.09 11.62 -2.93
N HIS A 93 0.91 10.83 -3.63
CA HIS A 93 2.11 11.32 -4.30
C HIS A 93 1.76 12.30 -5.42
N GLN A 94 0.83 11.95 -6.32
CA GLN A 94 0.42 12.79 -7.44
C GLN A 94 -0.14 14.13 -6.97
N LYS A 95 -1.04 14.13 -5.97
CA LYS A 95 -1.56 15.36 -5.38
C LYS A 95 -0.47 16.23 -4.76
N SER A 96 0.51 15.61 -4.11
CA SER A 96 1.65 16.33 -3.54
C SER A 96 2.54 16.93 -4.62
N GLN A 97 2.71 16.22 -5.74
CA GLN A 97 3.45 16.67 -6.91
C GLN A 97 2.76 17.84 -7.62
N ASP A 98 1.46 17.74 -7.88
CA ASP A 98 0.67 18.81 -8.52
C ASP A 98 0.66 20.10 -7.69
N ARG A 99 0.67 19.99 -6.36
CA ARG A 99 0.77 21.15 -5.45
C ARG A 99 2.15 21.78 -5.46
N TYR A 100 3.20 20.97 -5.64
CA TYR A 100 4.58 21.44 -5.73
C TYR A 100 4.80 22.21 -7.03
N THR A 101 4.39 21.64 -8.17
CA THR A 101 4.49 22.28 -9.49
C THR A 101 3.64 23.55 -9.59
N LYS A 102 2.40 23.56 -9.09
CA LYS A 102 1.52 24.75 -9.11
C LYS A 102 2.02 25.92 -8.26
N LYS A 103 2.81 25.68 -7.21
CA LYS A 103 3.29 26.74 -6.31
C LYS A 103 4.65 27.31 -6.72
N ASN A 104 5.29 26.84 -7.79
CA ASN A 104 6.62 27.28 -8.26
C ASN A 104 7.64 27.41 -7.11
N LYS A 105 7.59 26.50 -6.14
CA LYS A 105 8.47 26.54 -4.96
C LYS A 105 9.78 25.84 -5.30
N GLU A 106 10.88 26.58 -5.46
CA GLU A 106 12.26 26.06 -5.52
C GLU A 106 12.74 25.55 -4.15
N ASP A 107 11.98 24.66 -3.54
CA ASP A 107 12.33 24.04 -2.27
C ASP A 107 13.01 22.70 -2.55
N ALA A 108 14.35 22.70 -2.55
CA ALA A 108 15.18 21.55 -2.91
C ALA A 108 14.93 20.33 -2.00
N GLU A 109 14.58 20.55 -0.73
CA GLU A 109 14.29 19.48 0.22
C GLU A 109 12.94 18.81 -0.09
N LYS A 110 11.94 19.60 -0.49
CA LYS A 110 10.62 19.09 -0.85
C LYS A 110 10.64 18.33 -2.18
N SER A 111 11.47 18.75 -3.14
CA SER A 111 11.69 18.00 -4.40
C SER A 111 12.26 16.62 -4.15
N LYS A 112 13.34 16.53 -3.36
CA LYS A 112 13.96 15.23 -3.00
C LYS A 112 13.00 14.30 -2.27
N LYS A 113 12.20 14.84 -1.34
CA LYS A 113 11.17 14.06 -0.63
C LYS A 113 10.12 13.51 -1.58
N LEU A 114 9.73 14.29 -2.57
CA LEU A 114 8.76 13.89 -3.57
C LEU A 114 9.33 12.80 -4.48
N GLU A 115 10.58 12.91 -4.92
CA GLU A 115 11.28 11.86 -5.68
C GLU A 115 11.35 10.54 -4.90
N LEU A 116 11.74 10.57 -3.62
CA LEU A 116 11.75 9.37 -2.77
C LEU A 116 10.35 8.73 -2.67
N HIS A 117 9.30 9.53 -2.50
CA HIS A 117 7.93 9.02 -2.48
C HIS A 117 7.52 8.37 -3.82
N LYS A 118 8.05 8.85 -4.95
CA LYS A 118 7.81 8.26 -6.27
C LYS A 118 8.47 6.89 -6.37
N GLU A 119 9.74 6.79 -6.00
CA GLU A 119 10.49 5.54 -5.98
C GLU A 119 9.81 4.49 -5.08
N GLU A 120 9.28 4.90 -3.93
CA GLU A 120 8.56 4.01 -3.02
C GLU A 120 7.25 3.46 -3.62
N VAL A 121 6.51 4.28 -4.38
CA VAL A 121 5.31 3.84 -5.11
C VAL A 121 5.68 2.88 -6.23
N ASP A 122 6.73 3.18 -6.98
CA ASP A 122 7.19 2.33 -8.08
C ASP A 122 7.69 0.97 -7.58
N LEU A 123 8.40 0.95 -6.44
CA LEU A 123 8.83 -0.29 -5.78
C LEU A 123 7.63 -1.12 -5.30
N ALA A 124 6.61 -0.49 -4.71
CA ALA A 124 5.39 -1.18 -4.29
C ALA A 124 4.65 -1.81 -5.49
N LYS A 125 4.59 -1.11 -6.62
CA LYS A 125 4.01 -1.64 -7.87
C LYS A 125 4.81 -2.83 -8.41
N ALA A 126 6.14 -2.74 -8.40
CA ALA A 126 7.00 -3.84 -8.82
C ALA A 126 6.78 -5.11 -7.97
N HIS A 127 6.65 -4.95 -6.64
CA HIS A 127 6.33 -6.08 -5.76
C HIS A 127 4.93 -6.65 -6.00
N ILE A 128 3.92 -5.83 -6.28
CA ILE A 128 2.59 -6.34 -6.67
C ILE A 128 2.68 -7.16 -7.94
N GLN A 129 3.40 -6.69 -8.96
CA GLN A 129 3.59 -7.44 -10.20
C GLN A 129 4.31 -8.77 -9.97
N GLU A 130 5.33 -8.80 -9.11
CA GLU A 130 6.02 -10.03 -8.70
C GLU A 130 5.04 -11.03 -8.05
N LEU A 131 4.18 -10.55 -7.14
CA LEU A 131 3.17 -11.37 -6.47
C LEU A 131 2.10 -11.89 -7.44
N GLU A 132 1.64 -11.04 -8.36
CA GLU A 132 0.70 -11.41 -9.42
C GLU A 132 1.31 -12.48 -10.34
N LEU A 133 2.59 -12.36 -10.69
CA LEU A 133 3.29 -13.33 -11.53
C LEU A 133 3.45 -14.69 -10.84
N LYS A 134 3.83 -14.69 -9.55
CA LYS A 134 3.90 -15.90 -8.73
C LYS A 134 2.54 -16.58 -8.55
N ASN A 135 1.46 -15.80 -8.56
CA ASN A 135 0.10 -16.33 -8.53
C ASN A 135 -0.37 -16.83 -9.92
N LYS A 136 -0.03 -16.12 -11.00
CA LYS A 136 -0.43 -16.45 -12.39
C LYS A 136 0.26 -17.70 -12.93
N LYS A 137 1.49 -18.01 -12.48
CA LYS A 137 2.19 -19.25 -12.84
C LYS A 137 1.37 -20.53 -12.57
N ARG A 138 0.38 -20.53 -11.68
CA ARG A 138 -0.60 -21.64 -11.51
C ARG A 138 -1.91 -21.45 -12.27
N GLY A 139 -2.37 -20.22 -12.47
CA GLY A 139 -3.64 -19.94 -13.18
C GLY A 139 -3.60 -20.29 -14.68
N SER A 140 -2.41 -20.41 -15.27
CA SER A 140 -2.24 -20.82 -16.67
C SER A 140 -2.40 -22.33 -16.88
N ASP A 141 -2.14 -23.15 -15.86
CA ASP A 141 -2.24 -24.62 -15.97
C ASP A 141 -3.68 -25.13 -15.88
N VAL A 142 -4.65 -24.27 -15.55
CA VAL A 142 -6.08 -24.60 -15.62
C VAL A 142 -6.57 -24.78 -17.07
N SER A 143 -5.74 -24.44 -18.06
CA SER A 143 -6.01 -24.73 -19.48
C SER A 143 -5.38 -26.04 -19.99
N ALA A 144 -4.60 -26.73 -19.15
CA ALA A 144 -4.17 -28.10 -19.45
C ALA A 144 -5.30 -29.07 -19.06
N PHE A 145 -6.43 -28.99 -19.77
CA PHE A 145 -7.23 -30.18 -20.02
C PHE A 145 -6.26 -31.18 -20.66
N ILE A 146 -5.82 -32.17 -19.89
CA ILE A 146 -5.01 -33.27 -20.41
C ILE A 146 -5.87 -33.90 -21.50
N PRO A 147 -5.53 -33.75 -22.80
CA PRO A 147 -6.25 -34.49 -23.82
C PRO A 147 -5.94 -35.95 -23.53
N ILE A 148 -6.97 -36.74 -23.24
CA ILE A 148 -6.85 -38.20 -23.34
C ILE A 148 -6.38 -38.45 -24.77
N THR A 149 -5.10 -38.79 -24.91
CA THR A 149 -4.50 -39.12 -26.20
C THR A 149 -5.19 -40.38 -26.68
N THR A 150 -6.07 -40.22 -27.67
CA THR A 150 -6.74 -41.31 -28.35
C THR A 150 -5.67 -42.12 -29.08
N SER A 151 -5.33 -43.28 -28.55
CA SER A 151 -4.39 -44.20 -29.15
C SER A 151 -4.96 -44.74 -30.48
N ASN A 152 -4.22 -44.46 -31.55
CA ASN A 152 -4.17 -45.11 -32.85
C ASN A 152 -5.42 -45.88 -33.32
N ALA A 153 -6.13 -45.28 -34.27
CA ALA A 153 -6.98 -45.98 -35.22
C ALA A 153 -6.11 -46.93 -36.07
N GLY A 154 -6.36 -48.24 -35.97
CA GLY A 154 -5.55 -49.22 -36.70
C GLY A 154 -6.02 -50.67 -36.70
N THR A 155 -7.29 -50.97 -36.38
CA THR A 155 -8.00 -52.21 -36.75
C THR A 155 -9.46 -52.03 -36.30
N ILE A 156 -10.42 -52.25 -37.20
CA ILE A 156 -11.85 -52.22 -36.87
C ILE A 156 -12.12 -53.39 -35.91
N PRO A 157 -12.41 -53.17 -34.62
CA PRO A 157 -12.83 -54.24 -33.73
C PRO A 157 -14.31 -54.50 -34.03
N VAL A 158 -14.61 -55.73 -34.42
CA VAL A 158 -15.98 -56.26 -34.44
C VAL A 158 -16.64 -55.92 -33.10
N LEU A 159 -17.84 -55.34 -33.14
CA LEU A 159 -18.60 -54.94 -31.95
C LEU A 159 -18.68 -56.12 -30.95
N PRO A 160 -18.14 -55.97 -29.73
CA PRO A 160 -18.40 -56.90 -28.64
C PRO A 160 -19.81 -56.68 -28.10
N ASP A 161 -20.50 -57.77 -27.76
CA ASP A 161 -21.88 -57.77 -27.25
C ASP A 161 -22.12 -56.80 -26.08
N ILE A 162 -23.31 -56.18 -26.10
CA ILE A 162 -23.77 -55.03 -25.28
C ILE A 162 -23.91 -55.37 -23.78
N ASP A 163 -23.71 -56.62 -23.37
CA ASP A 163 -23.88 -57.10 -21.99
C ASP A 163 -22.56 -57.33 -21.23
N ARG A 164 -21.56 -56.44 -21.41
CA ARG A 164 -20.35 -56.44 -20.56
C ARG A 164 -20.47 -55.45 -19.42
N ASP A 165 -20.07 -55.89 -18.23
CA ASP A 165 -20.01 -55.07 -17.00
C ASP A 165 -19.26 -53.73 -17.20
N ASP A 166 -18.34 -53.67 -18.16
CA ASP A 166 -17.58 -52.49 -18.59
C ASP A 166 -18.48 -51.28 -18.97
N PHE A 167 -19.64 -51.51 -19.60
CA PHE A 167 -20.56 -50.42 -19.98
C PHE A 167 -21.38 -49.90 -18.78
N ARG A 168 -21.64 -50.73 -17.78
CA ARG A 168 -22.31 -50.31 -16.54
C ARG A 168 -21.38 -49.43 -15.70
N GLU A 169 -20.09 -49.69 -15.74
CA GLU A 169 -19.08 -48.86 -15.08
C GLU A 169 -18.93 -47.51 -15.79
N LEU A 170 -18.93 -47.49 -17.13
CA LEU A 170 -18.94 -46.23 -17.90
C LEU A 170 -20.14 -45.35 -17.57
N HIS A 171 -21.36 -45.90 -17.54
CA HIS A 171 -22.55 -45.12 -17.19
C HIS A 171 -22.53 -44.58 -15.77
N LYS A 172 -21.95 -45.32 -14.82
CA LYS A 172 -21.76 -44.83 -13.44
C LYS A 172 -20.72 -43.71 -13.40
N ASN A 173 -19.64 -43.83 -14.16
CA ASN A 173 -18.60 -42.81 -14.22
C ASN A 173 -19.11 -41.52 -14.86
N ASP A 174 -19.94 -41.60 -15.92
CA ASP A 174 -20.58 -40.43 -16.52
C ASP A 174 -21.52 -39.71 -15.52
N GLN A 175 -22.34 -40.46 -14.78
CA GLN A 175 -23.20 -39.87 -13.74
C GLN A 175 -22.39 -39.16 -12.65
N ILE A 176 -21.27 -39.75 -12.24
CA ILE A 176 -20.38 -39.15 -11.25
C ILE A 176 -19.74 -37.86 -11.80
N ILE A 177 -19.32 -37.85 -13.07
CA ILE A 177 -18.74 -36.68 -13.72
C ILE A 177 -19.76 -35.55 -13.80
N ASP A 178 -21.00 -35.83 -14.18
CA ASP A 178 -22.08 -34.83 -14.24
C ASP A 178 -22.35 -34.20 -12.86
N ASP A 179 -22.36 -35.02 -11.81
CA ASP A 179 -22.52 -34.55 -10.42
C ASP A 179 -21.36 -33.64 -9.98
N TYR A 180 -20.12 -33.94 -10.37
CA TYR A 180 -18.97 -33.08 -10.08
C TYR A 180 -18.99 -31.78 -10.90
N LEU A 181 -19.40 -31.85 -12.17
CA LEU A 181 -19.55 -30.67 -13.02
C LEU A 181 -20.64 -29.72 -12.50
N GLY A 182 -21.74 -30.27 -11.98
CA GLY A 182 -22.77 -29.47 -11.29
C GLY A 182 -22.20 -28.69 -10.10
N LYS A 183 -21.44 -29.36 -9.23
CA LYS A 183 -20.80 -28.72 -8.05
C LYS A 183 -19.79 -27.65 -8.45
N ILE A 184 -19.03 -27.85 -9.53
CA ILE A 184 -18.08 -26.86 -10.06
C ILE A 184 -18.83 -25.66 -10.65
N SER A 185 -19.91 -25.89 -11.39
CA SER A 185 -20.76 -24.84 -11.96
C SER A 185 -21.32 -23.93 -10.86
N ASP A 186 -21.84 -24.51 -9.78
CA ASP A 186 -22.35 -23.76 -8.64
C ASP A 186 -21.24 -22.95 -7.95
N GLY A 187 -20.07 -23.55 -7.73
CA GLY A 187 -18.90 -22.86 -7.17
C GLY A 187 -18.41 -21.70 -8.05
N LEU A 188 -18.48 -21.85 -9.38
CA LEU A 188 -18.14 -20.81 -10.34
C LEU A 188 -19.16 -19.65 -10.30
N GLN A 189 -20.45 -19.97 -10.17
CA GLN A 189 -21.52 -18.98 -10.07
C GLN A 189 -21.41 -18.16 -8.77
N VAL A 190 -21.12 -18.80 -7.64
CA VAL A 190 -20.85 -18.10 -6.37
C VAL A 190 -19.64 -17.17 -6.51
N THR A 191 -18.55 -17.66 -7.12
CA THR A 191 -17.34 -16.87 -7.33
C THR A 191 -17.60 -15.66 -8.26
N ALA A 192 -18.40 -15.83 -9.30
CA ALA A 192 -18.80 -14.75 -10.21
C ALA A 192 -19.64 -13.68 -9.52
N ASN A 193 -20.57 -14.08 -8.65
CA ASN A 193 -21.38 -13.15 -7.86
C ASN A 193 -20.51 -12.34 -6.89
N ILE A 194 -19.57 -12.98 -6.19
CA ILE A 194 -18.60 -12.32 -5.31
C ILE A 194 -17.75 -11.32 -6.11
N ALA A 195 -17.24 -11.71 -7.28
CA ALA A 195 -16.45 -10.82 -8.12
C ALA A 195 -17.24 -9.56 -8.56
N ASN A 196 -18.52 -9.73 -8.88
CA ASN A 196 -19.41 -8.62 -9.26
C ASN A 196 -19.71 -7.68 -8.09
N GLU A 197 -19.97 -8.24 -6.90
CA GLU A 197 -20.21 -7.46 -5.67
C GLU A 197 -18.94 -6.72 -5.22
N MET A 198 -17.78 -7.34 -5.38
CA MET A 198 -16.48 -6.73 -5.17
C MET A 198 -16.22 -5.56 -6.13
N ASN A 199 -16.56 -5.69 -7.41
CA ASN A 199 -16.40 -4.59 -8.38
C ASN A 199 -17.30 -3.38 -8.02
N LYS A 200 -18.53 -3.64 -7.58
CA LYS A 200 -19.47 -2.60 -7.12
C LYS A 200 -18.98 -1.90 -5.85
N THR A 201 -18.44 -2.66 -4.89
CA THR A 201 -17.88 -2.11 -3.65
C THR A 201 -16.57 -1.38 -3.90
N ALA A 202 -15.70 -1.85 -4.79
CA ALA A 202 -14.49 -1.13 -5.22
C ALA A 202 -14.83 0.23 -5.84
N THR A 203 -15.86 0.30 -6.68
CA THR A 203 -16.33 1.55 -7.28
C THR A 203 -16.88 2.52 -6.21
N ARG A 204 -17.68 2.01 -5.25
CA ARG A 204 -18.19 2.82 -4.13
C ARG A 204 -17.07 3.32 -3.21
N GLN A 205 -16.08 2.49 -2.92
CA GLN A 205 -14.90 2.88 -2.14
C GLN A 205 -14.07 3.93 -2.87
N GLY A 206 -14.01 3.90 -4.21
CA GLY A 206 -13.40 4.96 -5.01
C GLY A 206 -14.02 6.34 -4.78
N ILE A 207 -15.36 6.43 -4.78
CA ILE A 207 -16.10 7.68 -4.53
C ILE A 207 -15.95 8.15 -3.07
N MET A 208 -15.96 7.24 -2.10
CA MET A 208 -15.73 7.57 -0.68
C MET A 208 -14.29 8.04 -0.43
N MET A 209 -13.31 7.45 -1.14
CA MET A 209 -11.91 7.86 -1.09
C MET A 209 -11.71 9.30 -1.56
N ASP A 210 -12.37 9.72 -2.63
CA ASP A 210 -12.19 11.08 -3.15
C ASP A 210 -12.70 12.13 -2.16
N ASN A 211 -13.78 11.82 -1.44
CA ASN A 211 -14.31 12.66 -0.37
C ASN A 211 -13.37 12.73 0.85
N LEU A 212 -12.81 11.59 1.29
CA LEU A 212 -11.86 11.55 2.40
C LEU A 212 -10.53 12.22 2.07
N THR A 213 -10.05 12.07 0.83
CA THR A 213 -8.85 12.74 0.37
C THR A 213 -9.08 14.25 0.33
N THR A 214 -10.24 14.70 -0.16
CA THR A 214 -10.59 16.13 -0.18
C THR A 214 -10.69 16.74 1.23
N LYS A 215 -11.26 16.02 2.20
CA LYS A 215 -11.30 16.49 3.59
C LYS A 215 -9.91 16.52 4.23
N THR A 216 -9.08 15.54 3.94
CA THR A 216 -7.68 15.49 4.41
C THR A 216 -6.83 16.59 3.79
N ASP A 217 -7.01 16.84 2.49
CA ASP A 217 -6.37 17.91 1.74
C ASP A 217 -6.67 19.28 2.36
N LYS A 218 -7.92 19.51 2.81
CA LYS A 218 -8.31 20.73 3.53
C LYS A 218 -7.62 20.86 4.89
N LEU A 219 -7.45 19.76 5.62
CA LEU A 219 -6.77 19.75 6.91
C LEU A 219 -5.27 20.02 6.76
N GLU A 220 -4.62 19.43 5.76
CA GLU A 220 -3.20 19.65 5.50
C GLU A 220 -2.90 21.09 5.08
N ILE A 221 -3.75 21.71 4.25
CA ILE A 221 -3.65 23.14 3.92
C ILE A 221 -3.79 24.01 5.18
N LYS A 222 -4.72 23.68 6.08
CA LYS A 222 -4.88 24.42 7.34
C LYS A 222 -3.62 24.31 8.22
N LEU A 223 -3.01 23.13 8.30
CA LEU A 223 -1.76 22.92 9.02
C LEU A 223 -0.59 23.68 8.40
N GLU A 224 -0.42 23.65 7.06
CA GLU A 224 0.61 24.43 6.35
C GLU A 224 0.44 25.94 6.64
N ASN A 225 -0.79 26.45 6.56
CA ASN A 225 -1.09 27.85 6.82
C ASN A 225 -0.83 28.25 8.27
N MET A 226 -1.17 27.39 9.24
CA MET A 226 -0.86 27.63 10.64
C MET A 226 0.64 27.69 10.91
N ASN A 227 1.41 26.76 10.33
CA ASN A 227 2.87 26.71 10.51
C ASN A 227 3.56 27.95 9.91
N VAL A 228 3.10 28.41 8.73
CA VAL A 228 3.57 29.66 8.13
C VAL A 228 3.22 30.88 9.00
N ARG A 229 2.00 30.94 9.55
CA ARG A 229 1.58 32.02 10.46
C ARG A 229 2.42 32.06 11.74
N LEU A 230 2.68 30.90 12.35
CA LEU A 230 3.54 30.77 13.52
C LEU A 230 4.95 31.26 13.22
N THR A 231 5.54 30.83 12.10
CA THR A 231 6.87 31.27 11.67
C THR A 231 6.92 32.77 11.43
N LYS A 232 5.86 33.34 10.85
CA LYS A 232 5.73 34.79 10.63
C LYS A 232 5.63 35.55 11.95
N MET A 233 4.77 35.12 12.87
CA MET A 233 4.67 35.70 14.22
C MET A 233 6.01 35.67 14.96
N ILE A 234 6.76 34.56 14.91
CA ILE A 234 8.08 34.48 15.54
C ILE A 234 9.05 35.50 14.93
N LYS A 235 9.04 35.66 13.59
CA LYS A 235 9.88 36.68 12.91
C LYS A 235 9.47 38.11 13.27
N ASP A 236 8.17 38.37 13.40
CA ASP A 236 7.64 39.67 13.76
C ASP A 236 7.96 40.04 15.22
N ILE A 237 7.87 39.08 16.16
CA ILE A 237 8.31 39.24 17.56
C ILE A 237 9.80 39.58 17.61
N ARG A 238 10.63 38.86 16.83
CA ARG A 238 12.09 39.11 16.79
C ARG A 238 12.45 40.50 16.24
N LYS A 239 11.59 41.09 15.38
CA LYS A 239 11.73 42.49 14.93
C LYS A 239 11.30 43.48 16.02
N ALA A 240 10.22 43.18 16.73
CA ALA A 240 9.75 44.01 17.84
C ALA A 240 10.79 44.11 18.97
N ASP A 241 11.45 43.00 19.32
CA ASP A 241 12.51 42.99 20.34
C ASP A 241 13.70 43.90 19.94
N ARG A 242 14.11 43.87 18.66
CA ARG A 242 15.19 44.74 18.16
C ARG A 242 14.80 46.22 18.23
N PHE A 243 13.57 46.54 17.86
CA PHE A 243 13.06 47.91 17.96
C PHE A 243 13.01 48.40 19.41
N LEU A 244 12.60 47.54 20.35
CA LEU A 244 12.55 47.89 21.78
C LEU A 244 13.96 48.13 22.35
N ILE A 245 14.95 47.34 21.94
CA ILE A 245 16.36 47.55 22.33
C ILE A 245 16.88 48.91 21.84
N ASP A 246 16.60 49.29 20.59
CA ASP A 246 17.03 50.58 20.04
C ASP A 246 16.41 51.77 20.80
N VAL A 247 15.13 51.68 21.17
CA VAL A 247 14.44 52.72 21.96
C VAL A 247 15.06 52.88 23.35
N VAL A 248 15.35 51.77 24.03
CA VAL A 248 16.00 51.81 25.35
C VAL A 248 17.41 52.41 25.25
N LEU A 249 18.17 52.07 24.21
CA LEU A 249 19.51 52.59 23.99
C LEU A 249 19.51 54.11 23.77
N ILE A 250 18.54 54.64 23.02
CA ILE A 250 18.35 56.09 22.82
C ILE A 250 18.00 56.80 24.13
N CYS A 251 17.13 56.20 24.96
CA CYS A 251 16.79 56.76 26.28
C CYS A 251 18.02 56.88 27.20
N VAL A 252 18.91 55.88 27.19
CA VAL A 252 20.15 55.91 27.99
C VAL A 252 21.11 57.00 27.48
N LEU A 253 21.28 57.12 26.16
CA LEU A 253 22.10 58.16 25.54
C LEU A 253 21.60 59.58 25.87
N LEU A 254 20.28 59.80 25.82
CA LEU A 254 19.66 61.06 26.22
C LEU A 254 19.88 61.36 27.71
N GLY A 255 19.78 60.35 28.58
CA GLY A 255 20.05 60.50 30.01
C GLY A 255 21.48 60.95 30.29
N ILE A 256 22.47 60.35 29.61
CA ILE A 256 23.88 60.73 29.73
C ILE A 256 24.11 62.14 29.18
N GLY A 257 23.55 62.46 28.01
CA GLY A 257 23.66 63.81 27.42
C GLY A 257 23.06 64.91 28.31
N GLY A 258 21.90 64.64 28.90
CA GLY A 258 21.26 65.54 29.87
C GLY A 258 22.09 65.73 31.15
N PHE A 259 22.71 64.66 31.64
CA PHE A 259 23.61 64.73 32.80
C PHE A 259 24.82 65.61 32.52
N ILE A 260 25.46 65.43 31.35
CA ILE A 260 26.61 66.26 30.92
C ILE A 260 26.20 67.72 30.74
N TYR A 261 25.06 68.00 30.08
CA TYR A 261 24.57 69.37 29.90
C TYR A 261 24.31 70.07 31.23
N THR A 262 23.76 69.35 32.22
CA THR A 262 23.49 69.89 33.56
C THR A 262 24.79 70.15 34.34
N LEU A 263 25.84 69.34 34.11
CA LEU A 263 27.17 69.54 34.69
C LEU A 263 27.93 70.72 34.07
N VAL A 264 27.82 70.92 32.75
CA VAL A 264 28.54 71.99 32.02
C VAL A 264 27.85 73.36 32.17
N LYS A 265 26.53 73.38 32.37
CA LYS A 265 25.76 74.61 32.57
C LYS A 265 25.81 75.14 34.00
N LYS A 266 26.33 74.34 34.95
CA LYS A 266 26.51 74.73 36.35
C LYS A 266 27.88 75.38 36.53
#